data_AF-A0A7G9YSE5-F1
#
_entry.id   AF-A0A7G9YSE5-F1
#
_cell.length_a   1.000
_cell.length_b   1.000
_cell.length_c   1.000
_cell.angle_alpha   90.00
_cell.angle_beta   90.00
_cell.angle_gamma   90.00
#
_symmetry.space_group_name_H-M   'P 1'
#
loop_
_entity.id
_entity.type
_entity.pdbx_description
1 polymer ?
#
loop_
_entity_poly.entity_id
_entity_poly.type
_entity_poly.pdbx_seq_one_letter_code
_entity_poly.pdbx_strand_id
1 'polypeptide(L)'
;MERAQELKIPNFHAKNIKENGKQVVDVRVGGEGGRIDNFLKFVNENWPEFAEVENISVAEKEYEEDIMTLEDFSGLLSALQLSKIVQAGLGMVEMQKLTIEMQKQALGKHDQTLDKQDSMLDKQDSMLDKQDQTLTVIKSGVNEMRESREENKTLLLDFHQDTIKRFDNLDAKYGKIAENMERILEELKEERKEYRESIERLVNAIIESRKEK
;
A
#
# COMPACT_ATOMS: atom_id res chain seq x y z
N MET A 1 23.67 -60.21 11.27
CA MET A 1 25.08 -60.05 11.64
C MET A 1 25.26 -60.12 13.16
N GLU A 2 24.56 -59.30 13.94
CA GLU A 2 24.61 -59.33 15.43
C GLU A 2 24.44 -60.74 16.00
N ARG A 3 23.41 -61.47 15.53
CA ARG A 3 23.21 -62.86 15.95
C ARG A 3 24.37 -63.80 15.60
N ALA A 4 25.05 -63.57 14.48
CA ALA A 4 26.23 -64.36 14.09
C ALA A 4 27.44 -64.07 15.00
N GLN A 5 27.58 -62.82 15.47
CA GLN A 5 28.58 -62.44 16.47
C GLN A 5 28.29 -63.06 17.84
N GLU A 6 27.03 -63.03 18.29
CA GLU A 6 26.61 -63.67 19.55
C GLU A 6 26.87 -65.18 19.55
N LEU A 7 26.58 -65.85 18.43
CA LEU A 7 26.80 -67.29 18.25
C LEU A 7 28.26 -67.64 17.94
N LYS A 8 29.16 -66.64 17.88
CA LYS A 8 30.60 -66.80 17.59
C LYS A 8 30.83 -67.64 16.34
N ILE A 9 30.12 -67.31 15.26
CA ILE A 9 30.33 -67.91 13.94
C ILE A 9 31.63 -67.34 13.37
N PRO A 10 32.63 -68.17 13.03
CA PRO A 10 33.94 -67.67 12.60
C PRO A 10 33.87 -66.99 11.22
N ASN A 11 33.13 -67.59 10.27
CA ASN A 11 33.09 -67.13 8.89
C ASN A 11 31.66 -66.71 8.52
N PHE A 12 31.51 -65.48 8.05
CA PHE A 12 30.21 -64.89 7.75
C PHE A 12 30.31 -63.92 6.58
N HIS A 13 29.41 -64.05 5.63
CA HIS A 13 29.28 -63.11 4.53
C HIS A 13 27.81 -62.94 4.16
N ALA A 14 27.36 -61.70 4.00
CA ALA A 14 26.01 -61.41 3.54
C ALA A 14 26.03 -60.30 2.49
N LYS A 15 25.30 -60.49 1.38
CA LYS A 15 25.16 -59.48 0.34
C LYS A 15 23.74 -59.44 -0.20
N ASN A 16 23.28 -58.25 -0.54
CA ASN A 16 22.02 -58.08 -1.26
C ASN A 16 22.30 -58.24 -2.76
N ILE A 17 21.63 -59.18 -3.40
CA ILE A 17 21.70 -59.45 -4.83
C ILE A 17 20.32 -59.26 -5.46
N LYS A 18 20.30 -59.05 -6.78
CA LYS A 18 19.07 -59.08 -7.57
C LYS A 18 19.09 -60.31 -8.45
N GLU A 19 18.15 -61.22 -8.21
CA GLU A 19 17.97 -62.42 -9.01
C GLU A 19 16.56 -62.41 -9.60
N ASN A 20 16.45 -62.52 -10.93
CA ASN A 20 15.17 -62.48 -11.66
C ASN A 20 14.26 -61.27 -11.32
N GLY A 21 14.86 -60.11 -11.05
CA GLY A 21 14.14 -58.87 -10.72
C GLY A 21 13.66 -58.77 -9.26
N LYS A 22 13.82 -59.83 -8.46
CA LYS A 22 13.53 -59.83 -7.02
C LYS A 22 14.78 -59.50 -6.20
N GLN A 23 14.59 -58.84 -5.06
CA GLN A 23 15.68 -58.58 -4.11
C GLN A 23 15.87 -59.82 -3.24
N VAL A 24 17.09 -60.36 -3.23
CA VAL A 24 17.44 -61.55 -2.45
C VAL A 24 18.66 -61.23 -1.59
N VAL A 25 18.67 -61.71 -0.36
CA VAL A 25 19.83 -61.61 0.53
C VAL A 25 20.56 -62.95 0.50
N ASP A 26 21.75 -62.99 -0.08
CA ASP A 26 22.64 -64.16 -0.08
C ASP A 26 23.46 -64.12 1.22
N VAL A 27 23.22 -65.08 2.11
CA VAL A 27 23.92 -65.23 3.39
C VAL A 27 24.69 -66.54 3.39
N ARG A 28 26.01 -66.45 3.62
CA ARG A 28 26.93 -67.58 3.70
C ARG A 28 27.53 -67.61 5.10
N VAL A 29 27.50 -68.79 5.73
CA VAL A 29 28.00 -69.01 7.08
C VAL A 29 28.88 -70.26 7.10
N GLY A 30 30.00 -70.20 7.80
CA GLY A 30 30.91 -71.34 7.99
C GLY A 30 31.30 -71.49 9.46
N GLY A 31 31.34 -72.72 9.97
CA GLY A 31 31.64 -73.03 11.37
C GLY A 31 31.17 -74.42 11.82
N GLU A 32 31.20 -74.67 13.14
CA GLU A 32 30.71 -75.92 13.75
C GLU A 32 29.19 -76.09 13.55
N GLY A 33 28.74 -77.30 13.17
CA GLY A 33 27.34 -77.58 12.82
C GLY A 33 26.31 -77.12 13.86
N GLY A 34 26.56 -77.35 15.15
CA GLY A 34 25.64 -76.92 16.21
C GLY A 34 25.47 -75.39 16.35
N ARG A 35 26.43 -74.58 15.89
CA ARG A 35 26.29 -73.10 15.87
C ARG A 35 25.51 -72.63 14.65
N ILE A 36 25.70 -73.31 13.51
CA ILE A 36 24.98 -73.03 12.26
C ILE A 36 23.50 -73.37 12.41
N ASP A 37 23.17 -74.52 13.03
CA ASP A 37 21.77 -74.94 13.25
C ASP A 37 20.98 -73.92 14.08
N ASN A 38 21.60 -73.36 15.11
CA ASN A 38 21.00 -72.32 15.94
C ASN A 38 20.82 -70.99 15.20
N PHE A 39 21.73 -70.67 14.28
CA PHE A 39 21.61 -69.50 13.42
C PHE A 39 20.49 -69.66 12.38
N LEU A 40 20.37 -70.84 11.76
CA LEU A 40 19.30 -71.15 10.81
C LEU A 40 17.91 -71.10 11.46
N LYS A 41 17.76 -71.60 12.69
CA LYS A 41 16.51 -71.43 13.46
C LYS A 41 16.16 -69.96 13.65
N PHE A 42 17.13 -69.14 14.06
CA PHE A 42 16.91 -67.71 14.25
C PHE A 42 16.45 -67.01 12.97
N VAL A 43 17.08 -67.27 11.82
CA VAL A 43 16.72 -66.63 10.54
C VAL A 43 15.31 -67.01 10.08
N ASN A 44 14.84 -68.23 10.39
CA ASN A 44 13.48 -68.66 10.07
C ASN A 44 12.42 -68.06 11.02
N GLU A 45 12.79 -67.75 12.25
CA GLU A 45 11.86 -67.31 13.30
C GLU A 45 11.84 -65.78 13.47
N ASN A 46 12.92 -65.07 13.16
CA ASN A 46 13.09 -63.63 13.42
C ASN A 46 13.38 -62.85 12.14
N TRP A 47 12.37 -62.12 11.69
CA TRP A 47 12.38 -61.32 10.47
C TRP A 47 12.43 -59.81 10.83
N PRO A 48 13.08 -58.97 10.02
CA PRO A 48 13.00 -57.51 10.20
C PRO A 48 11.54 -57.01 10.13
N GLU A 49 11.20 -56.03 10.96
CA GLU A 49 9.82 -55.52 11.14
C GLU A 49 9.13 -55.10 9.82
N PHE A 50 9.90 -54.65 8.83
CA PHE A 50 9.40 -54.18 7.54
C PHE A 50 9.72 -55.12 6.36
N ALA A 51 10.18 -56.35 6.63
CA ALA A 51 10.56 -57.29 5.58
C ALA A 51 9.44 -58.30 5.32
N GLU A 52 8.92 -58.31 4.08
CA GLU A 52 8.08 -59.40 3.57
C GLU A 52 8.98 -60.42 2.87
N VAL A 53 9.09 -61.63 3.41
CA VAL A 53 9.93 -62.67 2.81
C VAL A 53 9.07 -63.79 2.24
N GLU A 54 9.22 -64.00 0.93
CA GLU A 54 8.47 -64.99 0.17
C GLU A 54 9.00 -66.43 0.35
N ASN A 55 10.31 -66.60 0.49
CA ASN A 55 10.94 -67.92 0.55
C ASN A 55 12.34 -67.85 1.21
N ILE A 56 12.70 -68.89 1.96
CA ILE A 56 14.08 -69.16 2.38
C ILE A 56 14.52 -70.50 1.77
N SER A 57 15.59 -70.48 0.98
CA SER A 57 16.28 -71.67 0.50
C SER A 57 17.59 -71.87 1.26
N VAL A 58 17.73 -73.00 1.95
CA VAL A 58 18.98 -73.41 2.61
C VAL A 58 19.62 -74.54 1.81
N ALA A 59 20.89 -74.40 1.46
CA ALA A 59 21.66 -75.46 0.80
C ALA A 59 22.98 -75.65 1.54
N GLU A 60 23.20 -76.86 2.04
CA GLU A 60 24.51 -77.28 2.58
C GLU A 60 25.40 -77.66 1.39
N LYS A 61 26.45 -76.87 1.18
CA LYS A 61 27.46 -77.13 0.14
C LYS A 61 28.84 -77.06 0.77
N GLU A 62 29.72 -77.97 0.37
CA GLU A 62 31.16 -77.79 0.59
C GLU A 62 31.61 -76.64 -0.32
N TYR A 63 32.00 -75.53 0.30
CA TYR A 63 32.52 -74.37 -0.42
C TYR A 63 34.03 -74.53 -0.60
N GLU A 64 34.49 -74.55 -1.85
CA GLU A 64 35.94 -74.51 -2.15
C GLU A 64 36.54 -73.11 -1.92
N GLU A 65 35.71 -72.06 -1.93
CA GLU A 65 36.10 -70.68 -1.66
C GLU A 65 36.07 -70.36 -0.16
N ASP A 66 37.11 -69.67 0.32
CA ASP A 66 37.19 -69.25 1.72
C ASP A 66 36.15 -68.16 2.01
N ILE A 67 35.28 -68.42 2.99
CA ILE A 67 34.28 -67.45 3.45
C ILE A 67 35.02 -66.48 4.38
N MET A 68 34.97 -65.19 4.08
CA MET A 68 35.63 -64.17 4.90
C MET A 68 35.24 -64.27 6.39
N THR A 69 36.15 -63.82 7.25
CA THR A 69 35.89 -63.80 8.69
C THR A 69 34.80 -62.80 9.03
N LEU A 70 34.09 -63.06 10.12
CA LEU A 70 33.05 -62.14 10.62
C LEU A 70 33.62 -60.74 10.96
N GLU A 71 34.89 -60.66 11.36
CA GLU A 71 35.59 -59.39 11.65
C GLU A 71 35.85 -58.60 10.36
N ASP A 72 36.37 -59.26 9.31
CA ASP A 72 36.60 -58.64 8.00
C ASP A 72 35.28 -58.16 7.38
N PHE A 73 34.23 -58.98 7.47
CA PHE A 73 32.89 -58.60 7.01
C PHE A 73 32.35 -57.39 7.77
N SER A 74 32.58 -57.33 9.09
CA SER A 74 32.20 -56.17 9.91
C SER A 74 32.91 -54.91 9.42
N GLY A 75 34.24 -54.96 9.22
CA GLY A 75 35.02 -53.83 8.75
C GLY A 75 34.58 -53.35 7.36
N LEU A 76 34.34 -54.28 6.44
CA LEU A 76 33.84 -53.99 5.09
C LEU A 76 32.45 -53.35 5.15
N LEU A 77 31.52 -53.90 5.93
CA LEU A 77 30.17 -53.37 6.07
C LEU A 77 30.21 -51.95 6.65
N SER A 78 30.99 -51.72 7.71
CA SER A 78 31.17 -50.39 8.29
C SER A 78 31.71 -49.39 7.26
N ALA A 79 32.73 -49.76 6.48
CA ALA A 79 33.27 -48.91 5.42
C ALA A 79 32.23 -48.58 4.35
N LEU A 80 31.42 -49.56 3.93
CA LEU A 80 30.33 -49.37 2.96
C LEU A 80 29.24 -48.43 3.50
N GLN A 81 28.85 -48.56 4.78
CA GLN A 81 27.85 -47.67 5.38
C GLN A 81 28.39 -46.24 5.53
N LEU A 82 29.65 -46.07 5.95
CA LEU A 82 30.31 -44.76 5.99
C LEU A 82 30.36 -44.12 4.60
N SER A 83 30.67 -44.89 3.56
CA SER A 83 30.66 -44.41 2.18
C SER A 83 29.28 -43.90 1.75
N LYS A 84 28.20 -44.62 2.08
CA LYS A 84 26.82 -44.18 1.80
C LYS A 84 26.47 -42.90 2.55
N ILE A 85 26.87 -42.79 3.82
CA ILE A 85 26.65 -41.57 4.62
C ILE A 85 27.39 -40.39 4.00
N VAL A 86 28.64 -40.57 3.57
CA VAL A 86 29.42 -39.52 2.90
C VAL A 86 28.75 -39.08 1.60
N GLN A 87 28.29 -40.03 0.77
CA GLN A 87 27.59 -39.71 -0.49
C GLN A 87 26.27 -38.96 -0.24
N ALA A 88 25.46 -39.42 0.70
CA ALA A 88 24.22 -38.74 1.09
C ALA A 88 24.51 -37.34 1.66
N GLY A 89 25.52 -37.22 2.53
CA GLY A 89 25.97 -35.95 3.09
C GLY A 89 26.45 -34.97 2.02
N LEU A 90 27.18 -35.44 1.01
CA LEU A 90 27.60 -34.61 -0.11
C LEU A 90 26.41 -34.05 -0.89
N GLY A 91 25.42 -34.90 -1.21
CA GLY A 91 24.18 -34.48 -1.87
C GLY A 91 23.39 -33.46 -1.03
N MET A 92 23.34 -33.65 0.29
CA MET A 92 22.71 -32.68 1.20
C MET A 92 23.43 -31.33 1.19
N VAL A 93 24.76 -31.32 1.20
CA VAL A 93 25.55 -30.08 1.14
C VAL A 93 25.33 -29.34 -0.18
N GLU A 94 25.24 -30.05 -1.31
CA GLU A 94 24.93 -29.45 -2.61
C GLU A 94 23.53 -28.82 -2.63
N MET A 95 22.52 -29.54 -2.11
CA MET A 95 21.16 -29.01 -1.99
C MET A 95 21.08 -27.80 -1.05
N GLN A 96 21.87 -27.79 0.03
CA GLN A 96 21.98 -26.64 0.92
C GLN A 96 22.60 -25.43 0.20
N LYS A 97 23.66 -25.62 -0.58
CA LYS A 97 24.27 -24.54 -1.38
C LYS A 97 23.25 -23.92 -2.34
N LEU A 98 22.51 -24.75 -3.08
CA LEU A 98 21.46 -24.29 -3.98
C LEU A 98 20.37 -23.50 -3.22
N THR A 99 19.93 -24.01 -2.07
CA THR A 99 18.93 -23.35 -1.22
C THR A 99 19.41 -21.97 -0.77
N ILE A 100 20.67 -21.86 -0.32
CA ILE A 100 21.28 -20.59 0.09
C ILE A 100 21.37 -19.61 -1.08
N GLU A 101 21.70 -20.08 -2.28
CA GLU A 101 21.76 -19.25 -3.47
C GLU A 101 20.38 -18.69 -3.85
N MET A 102 19.34 -19.53 -3.81
CA MET A 102 17.95 -19.10 -4.02
C MET A 102 17.52 -18.07 -2.97
N GLN A 103 17.88 -18.26 -1.69
CA GLN A 103 17.61 -17.31 -0.63
C GLN A 103 18.31 -15.96 -0.87
N LYS A 104 19.59 -15.97 -1.28
CA LYS A 104 20.31 -14.74 -1.64
C LYS A 104 19.64 -14.01 -2.80
N GLN A 105 19.19 -14.74 -3.83
CA GLN A 105 18.47 -14.13 -4.95
C GLN A 105 17.14 -13.52 -4.51
N ALA A 106 16.39 -14.20 -3.63
CA ALA A 106 15.15 -13.69 -3.08
C ALA A 106 15.38 -12.42 -2.25
N LEU A 107 16.40 -12.40 -1.38
CA LEU A 107 16.80 -11.23 -0.62
C LEU A 107 17.16 -10.05 -1.53
N GLY A 108 17.96 -10.28 -2.59
CA GLY A 108 18.28 -9.21 -3.54
C GLY A 108 17.07 -8.64 -4.28
N LYS A 109 16.03 -9.46 -4.54
CA LYS A 109 14.76 -8.96 -5.08
C LYS A 109 13.96 -8.16 -4.06
N HIS A 110 14.03 -8.53 -2.78
CA HIS A 110 13.41 -7.76 -1.70
C HIS A 110 14.08 -6.41 -1.54
N ASP A 111 15.42 -6.33 -1.55
CA ASP A 111 16.16 -5.08 -1.50
C ASP A 111 15.76 -4.15 -2.66
N GLN A 112 15.73 -4.65 -3.89
CA GLN A 112 15.25 -3.87 -5.05
C GLN A 112 13.79 -3.40 -4.93
N THR A 113 12.96 -4.12 -4.18
CA THR A 113 11.57 -3.73 -3.93
C THR A 113 11.49 -2.63 -2.89
N LEU A 114 12.31 -2.73 -1.83
CA LEU A 114 12.44 -1.70 -0.81
C LEU A 114 12.96 -0.39 -1.43
N ASP A 115 14.01 -0.43 -2.25
CA ASP A 115 14.55 0.76 -2.94
C ASP A 115 13.48 1.48 -3.78
N LYS A 116 12.61 0.70 -4.44
CA LYS A 116 11.49 1.26 -5.22
C LYS A 116 10.42 1.87 -4.33
N GLN A 117 10.14 1.27 -3.18
CA GLN A 117 9.20 1.82 -2.20
C GLN A 117 9.73 3.13 -1.63
N ASP A 118 11.00 3.19 -1.24
CA ASP A 118 11.64 4.41 -0.74
C ASP A 118 11.57 5.54 -1.79
N SER A 119 11.90 5.25 -3.06
CA SER A 119 11.78 6.24 -4.14
C SER A 119 10.33 6.70 -4.38
N MET A 120 9.34 5.85 -4.13
CA MET A 120 7.93 6.23 -4.20
C MET A 120 7.52 7.12 -3.02
N LEU A 121 8.02 6.86 -1.81
CA LEU A 121 7.78 7.68 -0.63
C LEU A 121 8.39 9.08 -0.81
N ASP A 122 9.63 9.18 -1.28
CA ASP A 122 10.27 10.48 -1.58
C ASP A 122 9.46 11.34 -2.57
N LYS A 123 8.86 10.69 -3.57
CA LYS A 123 7.98 11.38 -4.54
C LYS A 123 6.68 11.84 -3.92
N GLN A 124 6.11 11.04 -3.00
CA GLN A 124 4.90 11.41 -2.27
C GLN A 124 5.17 12.60 -1.35
N ASP A 125 6.28 12.60 -0.62
CA ASP A 125 6.68 13.70 0.25
C ASP A 125 6.86 14.99 -0.56
N SER A 126 7.55 14.93 -1.71
CA SER A 126 7.69 16.08 -2.60
C SER A 126 6.36 16.60 -3.16
N MET A 127 5.38 15.71 -3.38
CA MET A 127 4.04 16.12 -3.79
C MET A 127 3.27 16.79 -2.65
N LEU A 128 3.39 16.28 -1.41
CA LEU A 128 2.77 16.89 -0.23
C LEU A 128 3.33 18.29 0.00
N ASP A 129 4.65 18.48 -0.09
CA ASP A 129 5.28 19.80 0.02
C ASP A 129 4.71 20.80 -0.99
N LYS A 130 4.53 20.37 -2.25
CA LYS A 130 3.94 21.22 -3.30
C LYS A 130 2.47 21.54 -3.04
N GLN A 131 1.71 20.60 -2.48
CA GLN A 131 0.33 20.83 -2.07
C GLN A 131 0.27 21.84 -0.92
N ASP A 132 1.15 21.74 0.06
CA ASP A 132 1.22 22.68 1.19
C ASP A 132 1.60 24.11 0.73
N GLN A 133 2.54 24.22 -0.21
CA GLN A 133 2.86 25.50 -0.85
C GLN A 133 1.65 26.08 -1.58
N THR A 134 0.94 25.25 -2.36
CA THR A 134 -0.25 25.67 -3.11
C THR A 134 -1.36 26.12 -2.16
N LEU A 135 -1.59 25.39 -1.07
CA LEU A 135 -2.56 25.75 -0.03
C LEU A 135 -2.21 27.08 0.64
N THR A 136 -0.92 27.33 0.88
CA THR A 136 -0.44 28.59 1.46
C THR A 136 -0.75 29.77 0.53
N VAL A 137 -0.46 29.64 -0.76
CA VAL A 137 -0.77 30.67 -1.77
C VAL A 137 -2.27 30.92 -1.86
N ILE A 138 -3.08 29.85 -1.91
CA ILE A 138 -4.55 29.99 -1.93
C ILE A 138 -5.06 30.72 -0.69
N LYS A 139 -4.57 30.37 0.50
CA LYS A 139 -4.95 31.05 1.75
C LYS A 139 -4.59 32.54 1.72
N SER A 140 -3.40 32.89 1.22
CA SER A 140 -2.99 34.30 1.05
C SER A 140 -3.95 35.04 0.12
N GLY A 141 -4.20 34.50 -1.08
CA GLY A 141 -5.09 35.13 -2.05
C GLY A 141 -6.54 35.26 -1.54
N VAL A 142 -7.03 34.30 -0.75
CA VAL A 142 -8.35 34.39 -0.11
C VAL A 142 -8.39 35.51 0.93
N ASN A 143 -7.33 35.68 1.72
CA ASN A 143 -7.24 36.77 2.69
C ASN A 143 -7.19 38.14 2.00
N GLU A 144 -6.35 38.31 0.98
CA GLU A 144 -6.26 39.54 0.19
C GLU A 144 -7.61 39.90 -0.47
N MET A 145 -8.30 38.92 -1.06
CA MET A 145 -9.63 39.13 -1.62
C MET A 145 -10.66 39.53 -0.55
N ARG A 146 -10.57 38.96 0.65
CA ARG A 146 -11.46 39.30 1.76
C ARG A 146 -11.23 40.74 2.23
N GLU A 147 -9.98 41.15 2.37
CA GLU A 147 -9.61 42.53 2.72
C GLU A 147 -10.13 43.52 1.68
N SER A 148 -9.84 43.28 0.39
CA SER A 148 -10.34 44.14 -0.69
C SER A 148 -11.86 44.21 -0.76
N ARG A 149 -12.58 43.12 -0.44
CA ARG A 149 -14.05 43.13 -0.37
C ARG A 149 -14.56 44.02 0.77
N GLU A 150 -13.91 43.99 1.93
CA GLU A 150 -14.33 44.82 3.05
C GLU A 150 -14.04 46.31 2.78
N GLU A 151 -12.89 46.63 2.18
CA GLU A 151 -12.56 47.99 1.74
C GLU A 151 -13.56 48.53 0.70
N ASN A 152 -13.91 47.72 -0.30
CA ASN A 152 -14.91 48.12 -1.29
C ASN A 152 -16.29 48.34 -0.67
N LYS A 153 -16.65 47.52 0.32
CA LYS A 153 -17.91 47.68 1.06
C LYS A 153 -17.92 48.97 1.87
N THR A 154 -16.83 49.33 2.54
CA THR A 154 -16.74 50.61 3.26
C THR A 154 -16.83 51.80 2.30
N LEU A 155 -16.11 51.75 1.17
CA LEU A 155 -16.16 52.79 0.15
C LEU A 155 -17.58 52.99 -0.41
N LEU A 156 -18.30 51.88 -0.68
CA LEU A 156 -19.68 51.93 -1.16
C LEU A 156 -20.63 52.53 -0.12
N LEU A 157 -20.46 52.20 1.15
CA LEU A 157 -21.25 52.79 2.25
C LEU A 157 -21.01 54.29 2.34
N ASP A 158 -19.76 54.73 2.28
CA ASP A 158 -19.39 56.15 2.33
C ASP A 158 -19.95 56.91 1.12
N PHE A 159 -19.80 56.36 -0.09
CA PHE A 159 -20.36 56.94 -1.30
C PHE A 159 -21.89 57.05 -1.25
N HIS A 160 -22.56 56.02 -0.74
CA HIS A 160 -24.01 56.02 -0.57
C HIS A 160 -24.45 57.11 0.41
N GLN A 161 -23.77 57.24 1.55
CA GLN A 161 -24.04 58.31 2.52
C GLN A 161 -23.77 59.71 1.95
N ASP A 162 -22.68 59.91 1.22
CA ASP A 162 -22.40 61.21 0.57
C ASP A 162 -23.47 61.56 -0.46
N THR A 163 -23.90 60.57 -1.25
CA THR A 163 -24.95 60.74 -2.25
C THR A 163 -26.28 61.15 -1.61
N ILE A 164 -26.70 60.48 -0.53
CA ILE A 164 -27.91 60.85 0.23
C ILE A 164 -27.80 62.30 0.72
N LYS A 165 -26.69 62.67 1.36
CA LYS A 165 -26.47 64.05 1.84
C LYS A 165 -26.56 65.10 0.72
N ARG A 166 -26.09 64.78 -0.48
CA ARG A 166 -26.22 65.67 -1.65
C ARG A 166 -27.66 65.83 -2.10
N PHE A 167 -28.44 64.74 -2.11
CA PHE A 167 -29.87 64.81 -2.41
C PHE A 167 -30.63 65.62 -1.36
N ASP A 168 -30.37 65.41 -0.07
CA ASP A 168 -30.98 66.22 1.01
C ASP A 168 -30.70 67.72 0.81
N ASN A 169 -29.47 68.07 0.40
CA ASN A 169 -29.09 69.45 0.12
C ASN A 169 -29.83 70.01 -1.12
N LEU A 170 -29.96 69.20 -2.17
CA LEU A 170 -30.72 69.59 -3.36
C LEU A 170 -32.19 69.80 -3.04
N ASP A 171 -32.82 68.88 -2.32
CA ASP A 171 -34.22 68.99 -1.89
C ASP A 171 -34.45 70.28 -1.10
N ALA A 172 -33.54 70.60 -0.16
CA ALA A 172 -33.60 71.87 0.58
C ALA A 172 -33.47 73.11 -0.33
N LYS A 173 -32.61 73.07 -1.36
CA LYS A 173 -32.46 74.18 -2.32
C LYS A 173 -33.69 74.32 -3.21
N TYR A 174 -34.22 73.21 -3.74
CA TYR A 174 -35.43 73.22 -4.57
C TYR A 174 -36.65 73.66 -3.78
N GLY A 175 -36.78 73.28 -2.50
CA GLY A 175 -37.81 73.81 -1.60
C GLY A 175 -37.77 75.33 -1.51
N LYS A 176 -36.59 75.92 -1.24
CA LYS A 176 -36.42 77.39 -1.22
C LYS A 176 -36.73 78.06 -2.56
N ILE A 177 -36.38 77.42 -3.67
CA ILE A 177 -36.69 77.94 -5.02
C ILE A 177 -38.20 77.92 -5.26
N ALA A 178 -38.89 76.84 -4.87
CA ALA A 178 -40.33 76.73 -4.98
C ALA A 178 -41.05 77.81 -4.16
N GLU A 179 -40.66 78.00 -2.89
CA GLU A 179 -41.16 79.09 -2.03
C GLU A 179 -40.96 80.47 -2.66
N ASN A 180 -39.75 80.73 -3.19
CA ASN A 180 -39.46 81.99 -3.86
C ASN A 180 -40.29 82.20 -5.13
N MET A 181 -40.51 81.16 -5.93
CA MET A 181 -41.36 81.24 -7.12
C MET A 181 -42.82 81.49 -6.76
N GLU A 182 -43.33 80.84 -5.72
CA GLU A 182 -44.69 81.05 -5.24
C GLU A 182 -44.90 82.50 -4.79
N ARG A 183 -43.92 83.07 -4.07
CA ARG A 183 -43.93 84.49 -3.69
C ARG A 183 -43.94 85.42 -4.91
N ILE A 184 -43.07 85.20 -5.91
CA ILE A 184 -43.04 86.01 -7.14
C ILE A 184 -44.38 85.94 -7.88
N LEU A 185 -44.99 84.75 -7.97
CA LEU A 185 -46.28 84.58 -8.61
C LEU A 185 -47.38 85.34 -7.88
N GLU A 186 -47.35 85.38 -6.54
CA GLU A 186 -48.31 86.13 -5.74
C GLU A 186 -48.12 87.64 -5.91
N GLU A 187 -46.89 88.14 -5.88
CA GLU A 187 -46.54 89.54 -6.17
C GLU A 187 -47.05 89.96 -7.57
N LEU A 188 -46.83 89.13 -8.60
CA LEU A 188 -47.31 89.38 -9.96
C LEU A 188 -48.85 89.39 -10.07
N LYS A 189 -49.56 88.58 -9.28
CA LYS A 189 -51.04 88.62 -9.26
C LYS A 189 -51.54 89.93 -8.68
N GLU A 190 -50.94 90.38 -7.57
CA GLU A 190 -51.31 91.64 -6.93
C GLU A 190 -50.98 92.83 -7.85
N GLU A 191 -49.78 92.90 -8.45
CA GLU A 191 -49.44 93.95 -9.42
C GLU A 191 -50.44 94.00 -10.59
N ARG A 192 -50.85 92.85 -11.14
CA ARG A 192 -51.85 92.79 -12.22
C ARG A 192 -53.22 93.29 -11.76
N LYS A 193 -53.59 93.04 -10.51
CA LYS A 193 -54.86 93.51 -9.93
C LYS A 193 -54.82 95.03 -9.78
N GLU A 194 -53.77 95.57 -9.17
CA GLU A 194 -53.56 97.02 -9.04
C GLU A 194 -53.53 97.71 -10.40
N TYR A 195 -52.87 97.12 -11.40
CA TYR A 195 -52.83 97.65 -12.76
C TYR A 195 -54.22 97.69 -13.42
N ARG A 196 -55.04 96.64 -13.24
CA ARG A 196 -56.44 96.64 -13.72
C ARG A 196 -57.27 97.72 -13.04
N GLU A 197 -57.17 97.84 -11.71
CA GLU A 197 -57.89 98.89 -10.97
C GLU A 197 -57.48 100.30 -11.42
N SER A 198 -56.18 100.53 -11.68
CA SER A 198 -55.68 101.79 -12.21
C SER A 198 -56.24 102.09 -13.61
N ILE A 199 -56.26 101.10 -14.51
CA ILE A 199 -56.89 101.23 -15.82
C ILE A 199 -58.38 101.53 -15.69
N GLU A 200 -59.12 100.83 -14.82
CA GLU A 200 -60.55 101.09 -14.60
C GLU A 200 -60.79 102.53 -14.13
N ARG A 201 -59.96 103.04 -13.19
CA ARG A 201 -60.03 104.45 -12.76
C ARG A 201 -59.78 105.41 -13.92
N LEU A 202 -58.78 105.16 -14.75
CA LEU A 202 -58.48 105.99 -15.93
C LEU A 202 -59.61 105.94 -16.97
N VAL A 203 -60.12 104.76 -17.29
CA VAL A 203 -61.23 104.58 -18.24
C VAL A 203 -62.49 105.29 -17.75
N ASN A 204 -62.82 105.15 -16.47
CA ASN A 204 -63.96 105.86 -15.86
C ASN A 204 -63.79 107.38 -15.94
N ALA A 205 -62.60 107.91 -15.60
CA ALA A 205 -62.31 109.34 -15.72
C ALA A 205 -62.44 109.87 -17.17
N ILE A 206 -62.02 109.08 -18.17
CA ILE A 206 -62.20 109.42 -19.59
C ILE A 206 -63.68 109.42 -19.97
N ILE A 207 -64.46 108.43 -19.52
CA ILE A 207 -65.90 108.36 -19.78
C ILE A 207 -66.64 109.56 -19.16
N GLU A 208 -66.30 109.94 -17.94
CA GLU A 208 -66.89 111.12 -17.27
C GLU A 208 -66.53 112.42 -17.99
N SER A 209 -65.28 112.59 -18.43
CA SER A 209 -64.84 113.76 -19.21
C SER A 209 -65.55 113.92 -20.57
N ARG A 210 -66.16 112.84 -21.08
CA ARG A 210 -66.96 112.84 -22.32
C ARG A 210 -68.43 113.15 -22.11
N LYS A 211 -68.95 113.08 -20.88
CA LYS A 211 -70.34 113.44 -20.54
C LYS A 211 -70.53 114.94 -20.26
N GLU A 212 -69.44 115.70 -20.12
CA GLU A 212 -69.44 117.15 -19.86
C GLU A 212 -69.18 118.01 -21.12
N LYS A 213 -69.31 117.43 -22.33
CA LYS A 213 -69.34 118.15 -23.61
C LYS A 213 -70.64 117.86 -24.35
#